data_AF-A0AAD4BSF6-F1
#
_entry.id   AF-A0AAD4BSF6-F1
#
_cell.length_a   1.000
_cell.length_b   1.000
_cell.length_c   1.000
_cell.angle_alpha   90.00
_cell.angle_beta   90.00
_cell.angle_gamma   90.00
#
_symmetry.space_group_name_H-M   'P 1'
#
loop_
_entity.id
_entity.type
_entity.pdbx_description
1 polymer ?
#
loop_
_entity_poly.entity_id
_entity_poly.type
_entity_poly.pdbx_seq_one_letter_code
_entity_poly.pdbx_strand_id
1 'polypeptide(L)'
;MSSAPSSTTPTITASAPITKSLTPTATATAASGTVNCNGVQNWQGAFAYTAGDQVIFNGQLYTARQWTFNNAPPTHTDQWTAVGTCVQPINNQANCNGVAAWQSTVAYTAGNRVTSQGHLWSAVQWTQSNVPGDASGSWKDLGACA
;
A
#
# COMPACT_ATOMS: atom_id res chain seq x y z
N MET A 1 52.58 -12.74 -13.12
CA MET A 1 51.53 -12.85 -14.15
C MET A 1 50.21 -12.84 -13.41
N SER A 2 49.54 -11.69 -13.36
CA SER A 2 48.30 -11.50 -12.60
C SER A 2 47.11 -11.88 -13.48
N SER A 3 46.29 -12.83 -13.04
CA SER A 3 45.01 -13.17 -13.68
C SER A 3 43.89 -12.46 -12.94
N ALA A 4 43.19 -11.55 -13.63
CA ALA A 4 41.96 -10.93 -13.15
C ALA A 4 40.76 -11.86 -13.40
N PRO A 5 39.78 -11.97 -12.50
CA PRO A 5 38.53 -12.65 -12.80
C PRO A 5 37.64 -11.78 -13.69
N SER A 6 37.05 -12.38 -14.73
CA SER A 6 36.06 -11.75 -15.59
C SER A 6 34.75 -11.51 -14.86
N SER A 7 34.34 -10.26 -14.72
CA SER A 7 33.00 -9.89 -14.26
C SER A 7 32.01 -10.00 -15.42
N THR A 8 31.07 -10.95 -15.33
CA THR A 8 29.90 -11.01 -16.20
C THR A 8 28.85 -10.02 -15.71
N THR A 9 28.64 -8.95 -16.47
CA THR A 9 27.53 -8.00 -16.28
C THR A 9 26.20 -8.69 -16.61
N PRO A 10 25.19 -8.72 -15.71
CA PRO A 10 23.88 -9.22 -16.08
C PRO A 10 23.21 -8.23 -17.04
N THR A 11 22.79 -8.73 -18.20
CA THR A 11 21.95 -8.00 -19.16
C THR A 11 20.55 -7.87 -18.59
N ILE A 12 20.17 -6.67 -18.15
CA ILE A 12 18.79 -6.32 -17.83
C ILE A 12 18.03 -6.15 -19.15
N THR A 13 17.27 -7.16 -19.55
CA THR A 13 16.29 -7.03 -20.63
C THR A 13 15.13 -6.19 -20.09
N ALA A 14 15.04 -4.93 -20.55
CA ALA A 14 13.91 -4.07 -20.27
C ALA A 14 12.62 -4.71 -20.82
N SER A 15 11.72 -5.14 -19.93
CA SER A 15 10.38 -5.57 -20.32
C SER A 15 9.57 -4.37 -20.80
N ALA A 16 8.94 -4.51 -21.96
CA ALA A 16 8.11 -3.50 -22.59
C ALA A 16 6.93 -3.07 -21.70
N PRO A 17 6.52 -1.78 -21.71
CA PRO A 17 5.33 -1.35 -20.98
C PRO A 17 4.06 -1.91 -21.67
N ILE A 18 3.27 -2.69 -20.94
CA ILE A 18 1.93 -3.10 -21.35
C ILE A 18 0.94 -1.95 -21.13
N THR A 19 0.73 -1.10 -22.14
CA THR A 19 -0.29 -0.05 -22.10
C THR A 19 -1.66 -0.65 -22.40
N LYS A 20 -2.40 -1.06 -21.36
CA LYS A 20 -3.85 -1.23 -21.47
C LYS A 20 -4.52 0.13 -21.26
N SER A 21 -4.88 0.78 -22.36
CA SER A 21 -5.77 1.94 -22.37
C SER A 21 -7.15 1.52 -21.88
N LEU A 22 -7.53 1.97 -20.70
CA LEU A 22 -8.91 1.92 -20.20
C LEU A 22 -9.38 3.35 -20.05
N THR A 23 -10.27 3.78 -20.95
CA THR A 23 -11.15 4.92 -20.73
C THR A 23 -12.36 4.46 -19.91
N PRO A 24 -12.58 5.06 -18.75
CA PRO A 24 -13.95 5.29 -18.31
C PRO A 24 -14.15 6.76 -17.92
N THR A 25 -15.11 7.39 -18.60
CA THR A 25 -15.74 8.64 -18.18
C THR A 25 -16.55 8.36 -16.92
N ALA A 26 -16.07 8.78 -15.76
CA ALA A 26 -16.82 8.79 -14.51
C ALA A 26 -17.14 10.23 -14.12
N THR A 27 -18.43 10.58 -14.19
CA THR A 27 -18.98 11.83 -13.69
C THR A 27 -18.72 11.92 -12.19
N ALA A 28 -17.87 12.86 -11.78
CA ALA A 28 -17.56 13.09 -10.38
C ALA A 28 -18.76 13.73 -9.66
N THR A 29 -19.45 12.95 -8.83
CA THR A 29 -20.35 13.50 -7.80
C THR A 29 -19.48 14.07 -6.69
N ALA A 30 -19.62 15.38 -6.41
CA ALA A 30 -18.93 16.02 -5.30
C ALA A 30 -19.38 15.39 -3.95
N ALA A 31 -18.43 15.10 -3.09
CA ALA A 31 -18.66 14.61 -1.75
C ALA A 31 -19.29 15.67 -0.85
N SER A 32 -20.47 15.37 -0.32
CA SER A 32 -21.19 16.20 0.64
C SER A 32 -21.74 15.29 1.74
N GLY A 33 -20.92 14.95 2.75
CA GLY A 33 -21.41 14.18 3.90
C GLY A 33 -20.33 13.52 4.76
N THR A 34 -20.75 13.11 5.96
CA THR A 34 -20.01 12.15 6.77
C THR A 34 -20.20 10.74 6.20
N VAL A 35 -19.16 9.92 6.27
CA VAL A 35 -19.12 8.56 5.68
C VAL A 35 -18.57 7.54 6.69
N ASN A 36 -18.99 6.28 6.57
CA ASN A 36 -18.42 5.19 7.36
C ASN A 36 -17.09 4.74 6.71
N CYS A 37 -16.02 4.74 7.51
CA CYS A 37 -14.68 4.36 7.06
C CYS A 37 -14.17 3.06 7.70
N ASN A 38 -15.01 2.32 8.42
CA ASN A 38 -14.61 1.08 9.07
C ASN A 38 -14.05 0.08 8.06
N GLY A 39 -12.93 -0.56 8.41
CA GLY A 39 -12.21 -1.49 7.55
C GLY A 39 -11.38 -0.84 6.43
N VAL A 40 -11.49 0.46 6.18
CA VAL A 40 -10.61 1.17 5.24
C VAL A 40 -9.30 1.49 5.94
N GLN A 41 -8.19 1.24 5.25
CA GLN A 41 -6.84 1.50 5.78
C GLN A 41 -6.41 2.94 5.52
N ASN A 42 -5.51 3.43 6.35
CA ASN A 42 -4.83 4.69 6.08
C ASN A 42 -4.03 4.61 4.77
N TRP A 43 -3.90 5.74 4.09
CA TRP A 43 -3.03 5.84 2.91
C TRP A 43 -1.57 5.56 3.31
N GLN A 44 -0.87 4.82 2.46
CA GLN A 44 0.50 4.37 2.66
C GLN A 44 1.32 4.75 1.42
N GLY A 45 2.30 5.65 1.57
CA GLY A 45 3.03 6.24 0.43
C GLY A 45 3.85 5.25 -0.39
N ALA A 46 4.27 4.14 0.22
CA ALA A 46 5.00 3.08 -0.46
C ALA A 46 4.09 2.07 -1.20
N PHE A 47 2.79 2.36 -1.35
CA PHE A 47 1.83 1.51 -2.03
C PHE A 47 1.22 2.15 -3.26
N ALA A 48 1.05 1.34 -4.30
CA ALA A 48 0.26 1.69 -5.46
C ALA A 48 -1.21 1.39 -5.18
N TYR A 49 -2.08 2.27 -5.66
CA TYR A 49 -3.53 2.15 -5.61
C TYR A 49 -4.07 2.21 -7.03
N THR A 50 -5.10 1.44 -7.30
CA THR A 50 -5.79 1.34 -8.59
C THR A 50 -7.17 1.98 -8.51
N ALA A 51 -7.79 2.24 -9.66
CA ALA A 51 -9.11 2.86 -9.72
C ALA A 51 -10.13 2.10 -8.85
N GLY A 52 -10.81 2.81 -7.96
CA GLY A 52 -11.77 2.26 -7.00
C GLY A 52 -11.19 1.95 -5.63
N ASP A 53 -9.87 1.87 -5.46
CA ASP A 53 -9.26 1.66 -4.14
C ASP A 53 -9.56 2.83 -3.20
N GLN A 54 -9.83 2.51 -1.94
CA GLN A 54 -10.17 3.48 -0.91
C GLN A 54 -9.11 3.58 0.16
N VAL A 55 -8.84 4.80 0.60
CA VAL A 55 -7.90 5.10 1.69
C VAL A 55 -8.44 6.19 2.59
N ILE A 56 -7.99 6.18 3.85
CA ILE A 56 -8.20 7.27 4.79
C ILE A 56 -6.95 8.15 4.81
N PHE A 57 -7.13 9.46 4.62
CA PHE A 57 -6.07 10.45 4.81
C PHE A 57 -6.63 11.63 5.61
N ASN A 58 -5.97 12.02 6.71
CA ASN A 58 -6.41 13.09 7.62
C ASN A 58 -7.91 13.00 8.02
N GLY A 59 -8.42 11.79 8.26
CA GLY A 59 -9.81 11.56 8.66
C GLY A 59 -10.84 11.72 7.52
N GLN A 60 -10.41 11.82 6.28
CA GLN A 60 -11.27 11.84 5.10
C GLN A 60 -11.07 10.58 4.26
N LEU A 61 -12.18 10.08 3.69
CA LEU A 61 -12.19 8.96 2.77
C LEU A 61 -11.91 9.47 1.35
N TYR A 62 -10.99 8.82 0.66
CA TYR A 62 -10.68 9.08 -0.74
C TYR A 62 -10.78 7.79 -1.56
N THR A 63 -11.25 7.92 -2.80
CA THR A 63 -11.26 6.85 -3.80
C THR A 63 -10.28 7.19 -4.91
N ALA A 64 -9.37 6.28 -5.24
CA ALA A 64 -8.47 6.43 -6.38
C ALA A 64 -9.25 6.40 -7.70
N ARG A 65 -8.93 7.32 -8.61
CA ARG A 65 -9.55 7.44 -9.94
C ARG A 65 -8.84 6.59 -10.99
N GLN A 66 -7.55 6.34 -10.76
CA GLN A 66 -6.64 5.68 -11.67
C GLN A 66 -5.49 5.07 -10.88
N TRP A 67 -4.58 4.39 -11.57
CA TRP A 67 -3.33 3.96 -10.95
C TRP A 67 -2.57 5.17 -10.38
N THR A 68 -2.16 5.08 -9.13
CA THR A 68 -1.44 6.13 -8.41
C THR A 68 -0.46 5.50 -7.41
N PHE A 69 0.72 6.08 -7.26
CA PHE A 69 1.78 5.60 -6.37
C PHE A 69 2.48 6.79 -5.75
N ASN A 70 2.68 6.75 -4.42
CA ASN A 70 3.34 7.82 -3.64
C ASN A 70 2.74 9.23 -3.80
N ASN A 71 1.53 9.34 -4.35
CA ASN A 71 0.83 10.60 -4.57
C ASN A 71 -0.32 10.72 -3.56
N ALA A 72 -0.11 11.51 -2.51
CA ALA A 72 -1.08 11.65 -1.44
C ALA A 72 -2.39 12.33 -1.93
N PRO A 73 -3.57 11.89 -1.45
CA PRO A 73 -4.87 12.37 -1.95
C PRO A 73 -5.12 13.89 -1.92
N PRO A 74 -4.79 14.66 -0.85
CA PRO A 74 -5.22 16.06 -0.78
C PRO A 74 -4.50 16.96 -1.79
N THR A 75 -3.35 16.55 -2.32
CA THR A 75 -2.57 17.34 -3.29
C THR A 75 -2.67 16.82 -4.73
N HIS A 76 -3.33 15.68 -4.96
CA HIS A 76 -3.43 15.01 -6.26
C HIS A 76 -4.90 14.72 -6.62
N THR A 77 -5.69 15.78 -6.76
CA THR A 77 -7.15 15.70 -6.99
C THR A 77 -7.52 15.17 -8.38
N ASP A 78 -6.57 15.11 -9.31
CA ASP A 78 -6.66 14.40 -10.59
C ASP A 78 -6.65 12.88 -10.41
N GLN A 79 -5.97 12.38 -9.37
CA GLN A 79 -5.83 10.95 -9.06
C GLN A 79 -6.79 10.46 -7.98
N TRP A 80 -7.31 11.35 -7.14
CA TRP A 80 -8.14 11.01 -6.00
C TRP A 80 -9.44 11.81 -5.97
N THR A 81 -10.54 11.12 -5.70
CA THR A 81 -11.83 11.75 -5.37
C THR A 81 -12.01 11.75 -3.86
N ALA A 82 -12.19 12.92 -3.25
CA ALA A 82 -12.70 13.00 -1.88
C ALA A 82 -14.13 12.46 -1.84
N VAL A 83 -14.42 11.56 -0.92
CA VAL A 83 -15.73 10.88 -0.75
C VAL A 83 -16.51 11.46 0.44
N GLY A 84 -15.82 11.85 1.51
CA GLY A 84 -16.44 12.47 2.68
C GLY A 84 -15.56 12.38 3.93
N THR A 85 -16.04 12.97 5.01
CA THR A 85 -15.36 12.92 6.32
C THR A 85 -15.74 11.66 7.07
N CYS A 86 -14.76 10.93 7.59
CA CYS A 86 -15.03 9.70 8.33
C CYS A 86 -15.76 9.97 9.65
N VAL A 87 -16.82 9.22 9.92
CA VAL A 87 -17.44 9.16 11.25
C VAL A 87 -16.43 8.59 12.26
N GLN A 88 -16.33 9.22 13.42
CA GLN A 88 -15.43 8.82 14.52
C GLN A 88 -16.23 8.06 15.60
N PRO A 89 -15.62 7.07 16.29
CA PRO A 89 -14.29 6.51 16.01
C PRO A 89 -14.30 5.64 14.74
N ILE A 90 -13.15 5.55 14.06
CA ILE A 90 -12.95 4.63 12.94
C ILE A 90 -12.48 3.30 13.51
N ASN A 91 -13.21 2.23 13.24
CA ASN A 91 -12.78 0.88 13.59
C ASN A 91 -12.10 0.20 12.39
N ASN A 92 -10.78 0.33 12.31
CA ASN A 92 -9.93 -0.31 11.31
C ASN A 92 -8.94 -1.29 11.94
N GLN A 93 -9.32 -1.90 13.06
CA GLN A 93 -8.47 -2.82 13.79
C GLN A 93 -8.29 -4.14 13.04
N ALA A 94 -7.13 -4.75 13.20
CA ALA A 94 -6.76 -6.02 12.61
C ALA A 94 -6.78 -7.15 13.65
N ASN A 95 -7.14 -8.35 13.21
CA ASN A 95 -7.03 -9.55 14.03
C ASN A 95 -5.59 -10.05 14.02
N CYS A 96 -4.90 -9.88 15.16
CA CYS A 96 -3.52 -10.32 15.35
C CYS A 96 -3.42 -11.69 16.04
N ASN A 97 -4.54 -12.31 16.41
CA ASN A 97 -4.53 -13.57 17.14
C ASN A 97 -3.81 -14.68 16.35
N GLY A 98 -2.83 -15.31 16.97
CA GLY A 98 -2.03 -16.37 16.37
C GLY A 98 -1.04 -15.90 15.28
N VAL A 99 -0.88 -14.59 15.06
CA VAL A 99 0.09 -14.05 14.10
C VAL A 99 1.42 -13.79 14.82
N ALA A 100 2.46 -14.48 14.39
CA ALA A 100 3.81 -14.34 14.96
C ALA A 100 4.37 -12.92 14.77
N ALA A 101 5.21 -12.50 15.72
CA ALA A 101 5.96 -11.25 15.58
C ALA A 101 6.96 -11.33 14.42
N TRP A 102 7.22 -10.19 13.77
CA TRP A 102 8.24 -10.11 12.73
C TRP A 102 9.63 -10.48 13.27
N GLN A 103 10.40 -11.18 12.44
CA GLN A 103 11.76 -11.61 12.72
C GLN A 103 12.64 -11.34 11.51
N SER A 104 13.79 -10.68 11.73
CA SER A 104 14.73 -10.26 10.68
C SER A 104 15.43 -11.40 9.95
N THR A 105 15.43 -12.60 10.52
CA THR A 105 16.08 -13.79 9.96
C THR A 105 15.13 -14.65 9.13
N VAL A 106 13.82 -14.39 9.18
CA VAL A 106 12.81 -15.18 8.47
C VAL A 106 12.51 -14.54 7.13
N ALA A 107 12.52 -15.34 6.06
CA ALA A 107 12.06 -14.89 4.75
C ALA A 107 10.54 -14.99 4.67
N TYR A 108 9.91 -13.90 4.26
CA TYR A 108 8.48 -13.75 4.05
C TYR A 108 8.21 -13.55 2.56
N THR A 109 7.21 -14.27 2.05
CA THR A 109 6.69 -14.09 0.69
C THR A 109 5.38 -13.31 0.72
N ALA A 110 4.95 -12.83 -0.45
CA ALA A 110 3.70 -12.09 -0.59
C ALA A 110 2.52 -12.83 0.08
N GLY A 111 1.78 -12.12 0.93
CA GLY A 111 0.66 -12.63 1.70
C GLY A 111 1.01 -13.18 3.09
N ASN A 112 2.29 -13.40 3.41
CA ASN A 112 2.68 -13.72 4.79
C ASN A 112 2.36 -12.55 5.72
N ARG A 113 1.92 -12.87 6.94
CA ARG A 113 1.50 -11.89 7.93
C ARG A 113 2.36 -11.96 9.17
N VAL A 114 2.64 -10.80 9.75
CA VAL A 114 3.41 -10.66 10.98
C VAL A 114 2.82 -9.55 11.84
N THR A 115 3.04 -9.63 13.14
CA THR A 115 2.80 -8.51 14.05
C THR A 115 4.08 -7.70 14.23
N SER A 116 3.97 -6.38 14.22
CA SER A 116 5.08 -5.47 14.51
C SER A 116 4.53 -4.13 14.98
N GLN A 117 5.11 -3.58 16.04
CA GLN A 117 4.72 -2.28 16.62
C GLN A 117 3.22 -2.17 16.96
N GLY A 118 2.58 -3.28 17.34
CA GLY A 118 1.14 -3.31 17.65
C GLY A 118 0.22 -3.31 16.44
N HIS A 119 0.75 -3.50 15.23
CA HIS A 119 0.01 -3.56 13.97
C HIS A 119 0.15 -4.93 13.30
N LEU A 120 -0.84 -5.28 12.48
CA LEU A 120 -0.77 -6.43 11.56
C LEU A 120 -0.23 -5.98 10.22
N TRP A 121 0.80 -6.67 9.73
CA TRP A 121 1.43 -6.38 8.46
C TRP A 121 1.31 -7.57 7.52
N SER A 122 1.14 -7.30 6.21
CA SER A 122 1.22 -8.32 5.16
C SER A 122 2.39 -8.02 4.24
N ALA A 123 3.27 -9.00 4.03
CA ALA A 123 4.28 -8.90 3.01
C ALA A 123 3.61 -8.79 1.63
N VAL A 124 4.11 -7.93 0.76
CA VAL A 124 3.59 -7.79 -0.62
C VAL A 124 4.52 -8.34 -1.68
N GLN A 125 5.76 -8.61 -1.30
CA GLN A 125 6.80 -9.21 -2.11
C GLN A 125 7.68 -10.09 -1.22
N TRP A 126 8.65 -10.78 -1.82
CA TRP A 126 9.67 -11.46 -1.04
C TRP A 126 10.48 -10.44 -0.22
N THR A 127 10.63 -10.69 1.08
CA THR A 127 11.44 -9.87 1.99
C THR A 127 11.96 -10.72 3.15
N GLN A 128 13.03 -10.31 3.80
CA GLN A 128 13.57 -11.00 4.98
C GLN A 128 13.96 -9.99 6.06
N SER A 129 14.82 -9.05 5.71
CA SER A 129 15.38 -8.06 6.63
C SER A 129 14.63 -6.72 6.64
N ASN A 130 13.69 -6.47 5.72
CA ASN A 130 12.91 -5.22 5.76
C ASN A 130 11.96 -5.23 6.96
N VAL A 131 12.02 -4.17 7.74
CA VAL A 131 11.19 -3.99 8.92
C VAL A 131 9.78 -3.54 8.47
N PRO A 132 8.70 -4.13 8.99
CA PRO A 132 7.36 -3.63 8.71
C PRO A 132 7.21 -2.16 9.14
N GLY A 133 6.73 -1.33 8.22
CA GLY A 133 6.62 0.12 8.37
C GLY A 133 7.82 0.91 7.81
N ASP A 134 8.84 0.24 7.26
CA ASP A 134 9.90 0.94 6.53
C ASP A 134 9.41 1.53 5.18
N ALA A 135 10.22 2.39 4.58
CA ALA A 135 9.89 3.03 3.30
C ALA A 135 10.06 2.09 2.09
N SER A 136 10.38 0.79 2.30
CA SER A 136 10.66 -0.13 1.19
C SER A 136 9.41 -0.55 0.42
N GLY A 137 8.22 -0.38 1.02
CA GLY A 137 6.97 -0.88 0.47
C GLY A 137 6.83 -2.41 0.54
N SER A 138 7.74 -3.11 1.23
CA SER A 138 7.70 -4.57 1.37
C SER A 138 6.55 -5.08 2.24
N TRP A 139 6.01 -4.21 3.10
CA TRP A 139 4.98 -4.54 4.09
C TRP A 139 3.80 -3.58 4.03
N LYS A 140 2.61 -4.13 3.81
CA LYS A 140 1.34 -3.39 3.85
C LYS A 140 0.79 -3.44 5.26
N ASP A 141 0.52 -2.27 5.85
CA ASP A 141 -0.19 -2.18 7.12
C ASP A 141 -1.67 -2.56 6.91
N LEU A 142 -2.17 -3.45 7.75
CA LEU A 142 -3.56 -3.91 7.78
C LEU A 142 -4.34 -3.35 8.99
N GLY A 143 -3.69 -2.57 9.85
CA GLY A 143 -4.30 -1.89 10.99
C GLY A 143 -3.71 -2.31 12.33
N ALA A 144 -4.01 -1.52 13.35
CA ALA A 144 -3.63 -1.79 14.74
C ALA A 144 -4.33 -3.06 15.24
N CYS A 145 -3.65 -3.86 16.06
CA CYS A 145 -4.23 -5.05 16.66
C CYS A 145 -5.40 -4.71 17.59
N ALA A 146 -6.50 -5.48 17.49
CA ALA A 146 -7.59 -5.54 18.46
C ALA A 146 -7.47 -6.73 19.41
#